data_AF-K2EB03-F1
#
_entry.id   AF-K2EB03-F1
#
_cell.length_a   1.000
_cell.length_b   1.000
_cell.length_c   1.000
_cell.angle_alpha   90.00
_cell.angle_beta   90.00
_cell.angle_gamma   90.00
#
_symmetry.space_group_name_H-M   'P 1'
#
loop_
_entity.id
_entity.type
_entity.pdbx_description
1 polymer ?
#
loop_
_entity_poly.entity_id
_entity_poly.type
_entity_poly.pdbx_seq_one_letter_code
_entity_poly.pdbx_strand_id
1 'polypeptide(L)'
;MIVSAVTIAIIVGGVFLMSGGSKSTTGSVIDSSILAPEGVYKTAGYANGTYLPGNPSAKVTLVEFGDYECPACGIYAPYVKGLLSDFSGNMNYVFRNYPLPQHKNAFSSS
;
A
#
# COMPACT_ATOMS: atom_id res chain seq x y z
N MET A 1 -9.61 43.63 -26.50
CA MET A 1 -8.27 43.45 -25.90
C MET A 1 -8.29 43.48 -24.38
N ILE A 2 -9.04 44.39 -23.73
CA ILE A 2 -9.13 44.44 -22.26
C ILE A 2 -9.94 43.27 -21.68
N VAL A 3 -11.07 42.91 -22.31
CA VAL A 3 -11.94 41.81 -21.84
C VAL A 3 -11.23 40.45 -21.87
N SER A 4 -10.40 40.19 -22.89
CA SER A 4 -9.63 38.94 -22.99
C SER A 4 -8.50 38.84 -21.95
N ALA A 5 -7.91 39.98 -21.55
CA ALA A 5 -6.88 40.00 -20.52
C ALA A 5 -7.46 39.70 -19.13
N VAL A 6 -8.66 40.22 -18.84
CA VAL A 6 -9.37 39.98 -17.58
C VAL A 6 -9.78 38.52 -17.44
N THR A 7 -10.26 37.89 -18.52
CA THR A 7 -10.63 36.46 -18.49
C THR A 7 -9.43 35.55 -18.25
N ILE A 8 -8.27 35.86 -18.86
CA ILE A 8 -7.05 35.08 -18.65
C ILE A 8 -6.55 35.21 -17.21
N ALA A 9 -6.59 36.43 -16.64
CA ALA A 9 -6.17 36.67 -15.26
C ALA A 9 -7.05 35.91 -14.25
N ILE A 10 -8.36 35.82 -14.48
CA ILE A 10 -9.28 35.06 -13.62
C ILE A 10 -9.01 33.56 -13.71
N ILE A 11 -8.78 33.02 -14.91
CA ILE A 11 -8.50 31.59 -15.10
C ILE A 11 -7.16 31.22 -14.46
N VAL A 12 -6.11 31.99 -14.71
CA VAL A 12 -4.77 31.73 -14.15
C VAL A 12 -4.77 31.91 -12.62
N GLY A 13 -5.45 32.95 -12.11
CA GLY A 13 -5.63 33.16 -10.68
C GLY A 13 -6.42 32.03 -10.02
N GLY A 14 -7.50 31.55 -10.65
CA GLY A 14 -8.30 30.43 -10.16
C GLY A 14 -7.52 29.11 -10.12
N VAL A 15 -6.74 28.81 -11.16
CA VAL A 15 -5.88 27.61 -11.20
C VAL A 15 -4.77 27.68 -10.15
N PHE A 16 -4.17 28.85 -9.95
CA PHE A 16 -3.14 29.05 -8.93
C PHE A 16 -3.69 28.89 -7.50
N LEU A 17 -4.91 29.38 -7.23
CA LEU A 17 -5.57 29.22 -5.93
C LEU A 17 -5.98 27.78 -5.63
N MET A 18 -6.35 26.99 -6.65
CA MET A 18 -6.70 25.56 -6.46
C MET A 18 -5.47 24.63 -6.38
N SER A 19 -4.27 25.10 -6.76
CA SER A 19 -3.03 24.32 -6.63
C SER A 19 -2.39 24.41 -5.23
N GLY A 20 -2.91 25.27 -4.35
CA GLY A 20 -2.37 25.52 -3.02
C GLY A 20 -2.98 24.64 -1.94
N GLY A 21 -2.49 23.40 -1.80
CA GLY A 21 -2.55 22.69 -0.52
C GLY A 21 -3.43 21.45 -0.48
N SER A 22 -2.89 20.35 -1.02
CA SER A 22 -3.21 19.04 -0.45
C SER A 22 -2.58 18.98 0.95
N LYS A 23 -3.34 19.35 1.99
CA LYS A 23 -2.95 19.04 3.36
C LYS A 23 -2.98 17.52 3.49
N SER A 24 -1.79 16.93 3.44
CA SER A 24 -1.58 15.55 3.87
C SER A 24 -2.15 15.43 5.28
N THR A 25 -3.27 14.72 5.42
CA THR A 25 -3.81 14.32 6.71
C THR A 25 -2.75 13.46 7.36
N THR A 26 -1.97 14.06 8.26
CA THR A 26 -1.04 13.35 9.14
C THR A 26 -1.85 12.41 10.03
N GLY A 27 -2.12 11.20 9.54
CA GLY A 27 -2.35 10.06 10.40
C GLY A 27 -1.13 9.88 11.29
N SER A 28 -1.34 9.41 12.52
CA SER A 28 -0.26 9.10 13.46
C SER A 28 0.85 8.31 12.74
N VAL A 29 2.07 8.85 12.74
CA VAL A 29 3.24 8.16 12.15
C VAL A 29 3.52 6.95 13.02
N ILE A 30 3.00 5.79 12.62
CA ILE A 30 3.35 4.51 13.22
C ILE A 30 4.75 4.11 12.74
N ASP A 31 5.63 3.76 13.67
CA ASP A 31 6.97 3.31 13.34
C ASP A 31 6.89 2.06 12.46
N SER A 32 7.52 2.10 11.29
CA SER A 32 7.45 1.01 10.31
C SER A 32 8.05 -0.30 10.84
N SER A 33 8.91 -0.24 11.85
CA SER A 33 9.45 -1.41 12.55
C SER A 33 8.38 -2.20 13.31
N ILE A 34 7.27 -1.56 13.71
CA ILE A 34 6.15 -2.23 14.38
C ILE A 34 5.37 -3.09 13.37
N LEU A 35 5.22 -2.59 12.14
CA LEU A 35 4.47 -3.27 11.08
C LEU A 35 5.27 -4.41 10.45
N ALA A 36 6.57 -4.20 10.24
CA ALA A 36 7.46 -5.15 9.58
C ALA A 36 8.84 -5.19 10.28
N PRO A 37 8.94 -5.82 11.47
CA PRO A 37 10.20 -5.92 12.21
C PRO A 37 11.27 -6.68 11.41
N GLU A 38 12.53 -6.54 11.84
CA GLU A 38 13.63 -7.30 11.25
C GLU A 38 13.40 -8.81 11.40
N GLY A 39 13.73 -9.57 10.35
CA GLY A 39 13.52 -11.02 10.31
C GLY A 39 12.15 -11.49 9.80
N VAL A 40 11.18 -10.59 9.60
CA VAL A 40 9.92 -10.95 8.93
C VAL A 40 10.17 -11.23 7.45
N TYR A 41 9.55 -12.31 6.93
CA TYR A 41 9.60 -12.64 5.51
C TYR A 41 8.98 -11.52 4.66
N LYS A 42 9.74 -11.08 3.65
CA LYS A 42 9.33 -10.05 2.68
C LYS A 42 9.49 -10.63 1.29
N THR A 43 8.50 -10.39 0.43
CA THR A 43 8.62 -10.68 -1.00
C THR A 43 8.52 -9.39 -1.79
N ALA A 44 9.36 -9.24 -2.81
CA ALA A 44 9.32 -8.07 -3.68
C ALA A 44 8.32 -8.21 -4.85
N GLY A 45 7.54 -9.29 -4.90
CA GLY A 45 6.58 -9.54 -5.96
C GLY A 45 6.47 -11.00 -6.37
N TYR A 46 5.71 -11.26 -7.43
CA TYR A 46 5.44 -12.60 -7.94
C TYR A 46 5.69 -12.66 -9.45
N ALA A 47 6.69 -13.43 -9.88
CA ALA A 47 7.07 -13.56 -11.28
C ALA A 47 7.38 -15.02 -11.64
N ASN A 48 6.94 -15.44 -12.82
CA ASN A 48 7.19 -16.79 -13.37
C ASN A 48 6.82 -17.93 -12.41
N GLY A 49 5.74 -17.78 -11.63
CA GLY A 49 5.30 -18.79 -10.68
C GLY A 49 5.98 -18.73 -9.31
N THR A 50 6.93 -17.81 -9.11
CA THR A 50 7.79 -17.75 -7.92
C THR A 50 7.67 -16.41 -7.20
N TYR A 51 7.85 -16.42 -5.88
CA TYR A 51 7.98 -15.20 -5.09
C TYR A 51 9.41 -14.68 -5.17
N LEU A 52 9.56 -13.39 -5.43
CA LEU A 52 10.85 -12.72 -5.45
C LEU A 52 11.33 -12.46 -4.01
N PRO A 53 12.64 -12.51 -3.72
CA PRO A 53 13.16 -12.08 -2.44
C PRO A 53 12.83 -10.61 -2.19
N GLY A 54 12.73 -10.19 -0.93
CA GLY A 54 12.52 -8.79 -0.58
C GLY A 54 13.59 -7.88 -1.19
N ASN A 55 13.18 -6.69 -1.63
CA ASN A 55 14.04 -5.69 -2.24
C ASN A 55 14.36 -4.58 -1.22
N PRO A 56 15.62 -4.42 -0.78
CA PRO A 56 16.02 -3.33 0.11
C PRO A 56 15.80 -1.93 -0.47
N SER A 57 15.73 -1.80 -1.79
CA SER A 57 15.51 -0.55 -2.53
C SER A 57 14.03 -0.28 -2.87
N ALA A 58 13.11 -1.16 -2.46
CA ALA A 58 11.68 -0.92 -2.67
C ALA A 58 11.22 0.35 -1.93
N LYS A 59 10.48 1.21 -2.63
CA LYS A 59 10.03 2.50 -2.07
C LYS A 59 8.81 2.37 -1.17
N VAL A 60 8.08 1.26 -1.28
CA VAL A 60 6.82 1.01 -0.57
C VAL A 60 6.84 -0.41 -0.02
N THR A 61 6.28 -0.58 1.17
CA THR A 61 5.99 -1.90 1.76
C THR A 61 4.49 -2.00 2.04
N LEU A 62 3.83 -3.01 1.49
CA LEU A 62 2.46 -3.38 1.83
C LEU A 62 2.51 -4.42 2.96
N VAL A 63 1.85 -4.13 4.08
CA VAL A 63 1.66 -5.08 5.17
C VAL A 63 0.19 -5.47 5.21
N GLU A 64 -0.11 -6.72 4.92
CA GLU A 64 -1.46 -7.28 4.99
C GLU A 64 -1.63 -8.04 6.30
N PHE A 65 -2.66 -7.68 7.07
CA PHE A 65 -3.13 -8.47 8.19
C PHE A 65 -4.29 -9.33 7.71
N GLY A 66 -4.06 -10.63 7.62
CA GLY A 66 -5.04 -11.58 7.12
C GLY A 66 -5.09 -12.83 7.99
N ASP A 67 -6.06 -13.68 7.71
CA ASP A 67 -6.29 -14.91 8.46
C ASP A 67 -6.54 -16.04 7.49
N TYR A 68 -5.79 -17.14 7.64
CA TYR A 68 -5.88 -18.31 6.77
C TYR A 68 -7.25 -19.01 6.80
N GLU A 69 -8.03 -18.85 7.87
CA GLU A 69 -9.39 -19.41 7.96
C GLU A 69 -10.48 -18.41 7.53
N CYS A 70 -10.13 -17.16 7.25
CA CYS A 70 -11.10 -16.14 6.87
C CYS A 70 -11.50 -16.26 5.38
N PRO A 71 -12.79 -16.53 5.06
CA PRO A 71 -13.23 -16.64 3.67
C PRO A 71 -13.04 -15.35 2.87
N ALA A 72 -13.24 -14.19 3.50
CA ALA A 72 -13.02 -12.90 2.85
C ALA A 72 -11.54 -12.71 2.49
N CYS A 73 -10.60 -13.03 3.38
CA CYS A 73 -9.16 -12.99 3.08
C CYS A 73 -8.82 -13.91 1.90
N GLY A 74 -9.40 -15.11 1.85
CA GLY A 74 -9.25 -16.02 0.72
C GLY A 74 -9.74 -15.44 -0.61
N ILE A 75 -10.86 -14.71 -0.60
CA ILE A 75 -11.38 -14.00 -1.79
C ILE A 75 -10.44 -12.88 -2.24
N TYR A 76 -9.76 -12.20 -1.31
CA TYR A 76 -8.83 -11.11 -1.63
C TYR A 76 -7.46 -11.57 -2.12
N ALA A 77 -6.99 -12.75 -1.70
CA ALA A 77 -5.69 -13.32 -2.07
C ALA A 77 -5.32 -13.23 -3.57
N PRO A 78 -6.19 -13.56 -4.55
CA PRO A 78 -5.85 -13.43 -5.96
C PRO A 78 -5.60 -11.99 -6.41
N TYR A 79 -6.28 -11.00 -5.83
CA TYR A 79 -6.06 -9.58 -6.15
C TYR A 79 -4.71 -9.09 -5.62
N VAL A 80 -4.35 -9.51 -4.41
CA VAL A 80 -3.03 -9.24 -3.82
C VAL A 80 -1.95 -9.87 -4.68
N LYS A 81 -2.14 -11.11 -5.13
CA LYS A 81 -1.22 -11.78 -6.06
C LYS A 81 -1.06 -11.01 -7.38
N GLY A 82 -2.14 -10.46 -7.93
CA GLY A 82 -2.10 -9.57 -9.10
C GLY A 82 -1.23 -8.34 -8.83
N LEU A 83 -1.42 -7.68 -7.69
CA LEU A 83 -0.60 -6.54 -7.27
C LEU A 83 0.88 -6.90 -7.16
N LEU A 84 1.21 -8.06 -6.57
CA LEU A 84 2.59 -8.55 -6.48
C LEU A 84 3.21 -8.82 -7.85
N SER A 85 2.41 -9.23 -8.83
CA SER A 85 2.86 -9.39 -10.21
C SER A 85 3.15 -8.04 -10.85
N ASP A 86 2.18 -7.12 -10.81
CA ASP A 86 2.23 -5.80 -11.47
C ASP A 86 3.37 -4.92 -10.94
N PHE A 87 3.68 -5.03 -9.65
CA PHE A 87 4.71 -4.23 -8.98
C PHE A 87 5.98 -5.02 -8.64
N SER A 88 6.23 -6.14 -9.33
CA SER A 88 7.40 -6.98 -9.12
C SER A 88 8.71 -6.17 -9.09
N GLY A 89 9.48 -6.33 -8.02
CA GLY A 89 10.74 -5.64 -7.77
C GLY A 89 10.61 -4.20 -7.27
N ASN A 90 9.41 -3.60 -7.26
CA ASN A 90 9.21 -2.19 -6.92
C ASN A 90 8.56 -1.96 -5.54
N MET A 91 7.94 -3.00 -4.98
CA MET A 91 7.33 -2.98 -3.65
C MET A 91 7.77 -4.20 -2.85
N ASN A 92 7.79 -4.08 -1.52
CA ASN A 92 7.82 -5.24 -0.64
C ASN A 92 6.41 -5.57 -0.14
N TYR A 93 6.16 -6.84 0.11
CA TYR A 93 4.94 -7.33 0.70
C TYR A 93 5.23 -8.22 1.89
N VAL A 94 4.44 -8.02 2.95
CA VAL A 94 4.50 -8.74 4.21
C VAL A 94 3.09 -9.20 4.55
N PHE A 95 2.93 -10.49 4.80
CA PHE A 95 1.70 -11.04 5.35
C PHE A 95 1.86 -11.28 6.86
N ARG A 96 0.91 -10.77 7.64
CA ARG A 96 0.78 -10.95 9.08
C ARG A 96 -0.46 -11.79 9.34
N ASN A 97 -0.28 -13.01 9.85
CA ASN A 97 -1.42 -13.80 10.28
C ASN A 97 -2.04 -13.19 11.54
N TYR A 98 -3.30 -12.79 11.45
CA TYR A 98 -4.11 -12.15 12.48
C TYR A 98 -5.39 -12.97 12.71
N PRO A 99 -5.30 -14.04 13.53
CA PRO A 99 -6.42 -14.95 13.73
C PRO A 99 -7.58 -14.25 14.44
N LEU A 100 -8.77 -14.35 13.87
CA LEU A 100 -9.99 -13.89 14.52
C LEU A 100 -10.37 -14.85 15.67
N PRO A 101 -11.04 -14.38 16.74
CA PRO A 101 -11.39 -15.23 17.89
C PRO A 101 -12.20 -16.50 17.54
N GLN A 102 -12.89 -16.49 16.41
CA GLN A 102 -13.70 -17.59 15.90
C GLN A 102 -12.91 -18.61 15.06
N HIS A 103 -11.67 -18.31 14.67
CA HIS A 103 -10.81 -19.14 13.83
C HIS A 103 -9.80 -19.90 14.69
N LYS A 104 -10.12 -21.16 15.00
CA LYS A 104 -9.40 -21.99 16.00
C LYS A 104 -8.12 -22.62 15.46
N ASN A 105 -7.95 -22.71 14.15
CA ASN A 105 -6.78 -23.30 13.50
C ASN A 105 -5.83 -22.23 12.95
N ALA A 106 -6.17 -20.94 13.08
CA ALA A 106 -5.29 -19.84 12.74
C ALA A 106 -4.45 -19.43 13.98
N PHE A 107 -3.13 -19.44 13.83
CA PHE A 107 -2.19 -19.06 14.90
C PHE A 107 -1.60 -17.67 14.66
N SER A 108 -1.55 -16.83 15.68
CA SER A 108 -1.04 -15.45 15.52
C SER A 108 0.41 -15.48 15.05
N SER A 109 0.72 -14.66 14.04
CA SER A 109 2.11 -14.39 13.70
C SER A 109 2.71 -13.55 14.83
N SER A 110 3.69 -14.10 15.55
CA SER A 110 4.51 -13.35 16.51
C SER A 110 5.33 -12.30 15.78
#